data_AF-A0A6P8JMK3-F1
#
_entry.id   AF-A0A6P8JMK3-F1
#
_cell.length_a   1.000
_cell.length_b   1.000
_cell.length_c   1.000
_cell.angle_alpha   90.00
_cell.angle_beta   90.00
_cell.angle_gamma   90.00
#
_symmetry.space_group_name_H-M   'P 1'
#
loop_
_entity.id
_entity.type
_entity.pdbx_description
1 polymer ?
#
loop_
_entity_poly.entity_id
_entity_poly.type
_entity_poly.pdbx_seq_one_letter_code
_entity_poly.pdbx_strand_id
1 'polypeptide(L)'
;MASSDRKLIVVSGFGPFLGHEAVNASWEAVKLLPEILTHDGIEYDLEKRLVSVEYGAVDEAVAEIWKRQPYLVIHVGVSGVAKCVYIEKLAYNHKFRRADNCDKKLANGTCELPNNGHANVLKTELDVDKIVAVVNENCADCVAPTQQPPHNDNLKTLSATRASKNVGDFLCGYIYLKSLDMDRKRSLFVHVPPVDRPFSSVKTSEILFSIIEQCIQQVVAFDS
;
A
#
# COMPACT_ATOMS: atom_id res chain seq x y z
N MET A 1 31.27 11.40 -8.45
CA MET A 1 30.22 12.39 -8.77
C MET A 1 29.39 12.54 -7.51
N ALA A 2 29.14 13.78 -7.07
CA ALA A 2 28.44 14.04 -5.82
C ALA A 2 27.07 13.35 -5.86
N SER A 3 26.79 12.53 -4.85
CA SER A 3 25.44 12.02 -4.59
C SER A 3 24.58 13.25 -4.38
N SER A 4 23.81 13.65 -5.39
CA SER A 4 22.61 14.43 -5.17
C SER A 4 21.81 13.69 -4.10
N ASP A 5 21.34 14.37 -3.06
CA ASP A 5 20.39 13.79 -2.09
C ASP A 5 19.13 13.38 -2.87
N ARG A 6 19.10 12.14 -3.36
CA ARG A 6 17.95 11.61 -4.09
C ARG A 6 16.79 11.52 -3.10
N LYS A 7 15.61 11.87 -3.59
CA LYS A 7 14.37 11.79 -2.81
C LYS A 7 14.09 10.31 -2.49
N LEU A 8 13.95 10.00 -1.21
CA LEU A 8 13.68 8.65 -0.73
C LEU A 8 12.19 8.31 -0.85
N ILE A 9 11.88 7.19 -1.49
CA ILE A 9 10.56 6.57 -1.47
C ILE A 9 10.68 5.26 -0.71
N VAL A 10 9.82 5.06 0.29
CA VAL A 10 9.77 3.79 1.03
C VAL A 10 8.55 3.00 0.59
N VAL A 11 8.77 1.75 0.18
CA VAL A 11 7.70 0.79 -0.10
C VAL A 11 7.82 -0.38 0.86
N SER A 12 6.80 -0.62 1.67
CA SER A 12 6.81 -1.73 2.62
C SER A 12 5.90 -2.88 2.21
N GLY A 13 6.31 -4.11 2.50
CA GLY A 13 5.46 -5.30 2.46
C GLY A 13 5.45 -6.01 3.82
N PHE A 14 4.43 -6.81 4.08
CA PHE A 14 4.37 -7.61 5.30
C PHE A 14 5.01 -8.98 5.12
N GLY A 15 5.63 -9.49 6.20
CA GLY A 15 6.06 -10.88 6.28
C GLY A 15 4.90 -11.87 6.48
N PRO A 16 5.20 -13.17 6.58
CA PRO A 16 4.19 -14.18 6.88
C PRO A 16 3.41 -13.90 8.17
N PHE A 17 2.14 -14.30 8.19
CA PHE A 17 1.25 -14.22 9.35
C PHE A 17 1.10 -15.61 9.98
N LEU A 18 1.01 -15.69 11.31
CA LEU A 18 0.90 -16.95 12.04
C LEU A 18 -0.34 -17.75 11.58
N GLY A 19 -0.16 -19.00 11.15
CA GLY A 19 -1.25 -19.87 10.68
C GLY A 19 -1.72 -19.64 9.24
N HIS A 20 -1.09 -18.73 8.49
CA HIS A 20 -1.30 -18.54 7.06
C HIS A 20 0.03 -18.71 6.29
N GLU A 21 -0.06 -18.80 4.96
CA GLU A 21 0.97 -19.22 3.99
C GLU A 21 2.44 -18.89 4.36
N ALA A 22 3.37 -19.77 3.97
CA ALA A 22 4.82 -19.56 4.10
C ALA A 22 5.33 -18.29 3.37
N VAL A 23 4.49 -17.67 2.54
CA VAL A 23 4.79 -16.55 1.65
C VAL A 23 3.70 -15.49 1.78
N ASN A 24 4.08 -14.20 1.78
CA ASN A 24 3.13 -13.09 1.79
C ASN A 24 3.21 -12.32 0.46
N ALA A 25 2.11 -12.30 -0.29
CA ALA A 25 2.03 -11.70 -1.62
C ALA A 25 2.49 -10.24 -1.67
N SER A 26 2.29 -9.48 -0.58
CA SER A 26 2.76 -8.09 -0.51
C SER A 26 4.28 -7.99 -0.60
N TRP A 27 5.01 -8.77 0.21
CA TRP A 27 6.48 -8.75 0.18
C TRP A 27 7.04 -9.32 -1.13
N GLU A 28 6.40 -10.36 -1.67
CA GLU A 28 6.83 -10.94 -2.94
C GLU A 28 6.76 -9.97 -4.11
N ALA A 29 5.75 -9.10 -4.14
CA ALA A 29 5.67 -8.03 -5.13
C ALA A 29 6.65 -6.89 -4.83
N VAL A 30 6.71 -6.42 -3.57
CA VAL A 30 7.56 -5.28 -3.17
C VAL A 30 9.03 -5.55 -3.42
N LYS A 31 9.53 -6.76 -3.15
CA LYS A 31 10.96 -7.08 -3.33
C LYS A 31 11.43 -7.02 -4.79
N LEU A 32 10.50 -7.14 -5.74
CA LEU A 32 10.74 -7.09 -7.18
C LEU A 32 10.81 -5.67 -7.74
N LEU A 33 10.42 -4.66 -6.96
CA LEU A 33 10.56 -3.26 -7.36
C LEU A 33 12.04 -2.89 -7.54
N PRO A 34 12.36 -2.01 -8.51
CA PRO A 34 13.72 -1.55 -8.74
C PRO A 34 14.23 -0.75 -7.53
N GLU A 35 15.55 -0.64 -7.40
CA GLU A 35 16.18 0.17 -6.34
C GLU A 35 16.17 1.66 -6.67
N ILE A 36 16.10 2.01 -7.95
CA ILE A 36 16.04 3.39 -8.45
C ILE A 36 14.86 3.48 -9.42
N LEU A 37 14.07 4.55 -9.27
CA LEU A 37 12.98 4.89 -10.18
C LEU A 37 13.28 6.26 -10.78
N THR A 38 13.11 6.40 -12.10
CA THR A 38 13.26 7.67 -12.81
C THR A 38 11.89 8.13 -13.29
N HIS A 39 11.44 9.31 -12.84
CA HIS A 39 10.18 9.94 -13.26
C HIS A 39 10.47 11.37 -13.72
N ASP A 40 10.07 11.73 -14.94
CA ASP A 40 10.32 13.04 -15.56
C ASP A 40 11.80 13.52 -15.46
N GLY A 41 12.74 12.59 -15.62
CA GLY A 41 14.18 12.86 -15.56
C GLY A 41 14.75 13.04 -14.14
N ILE A 42 13.94 12.86 -13.10
CA ILE A 42 14.35 12.89 -11.69
C ILE A 42 14.49 11.46 -11.18
N GLU A 43 15.63 11.15 -10.56
CA GLU A 43 15.88 9.86 -9.90
C GLU A 43 15.42 9.87 -8.44
N TYR A 44 14.77 8.77 -8.03
CA TYR A 44 14.29 8.51 -6.67
C TYR A 44 14.89 7.20 -6.17
N ASP A 45 15.34 7.18 -4.91
CA ASP A 45 15.77 5.96 -4.25
C ASP A 45 14.53 5.20 -3.75
N LEU A 46 14.38 3.94 -4.16
CA LEU A 46 13.29 3.07 -3.72
C LEU A 46 13.81 2.09 -2.66
N GLU A 47 13.50 2.38 -1.40
CA GLU A 47 13.79 1.46 -0.31
C GLU A 47 12.63 0.50 -0.05
N LYS A 48 12.96 -0.79 -0.03
CA LYS A 48 12.01 -1.89 0.24
C LYS A 48 12.11 -2.30 1.70
N ARG A 49 11.01 -2.24 2.45
CA ARG A 49 10.98 -2.58 3.88
C ARG A 49 10.06 -3.76 4.17
N LEU A 50 10.62 -4.84 4.71
CA LEU A 50 9.82 -5.95 5.25
C LEU A 50 9.37 -5.60 6.67
N VAL A 51 8.07 -5.73 6.96
CA VAL A 51 7.49 -5.46 8.27
C VAL A 51 6.85 -6.74 8.83
N SER A 52 7.19 -7.11 10.05
CA SER A 52 6.55 -8.23 10.75
C SER A 52 5.09 -7.91 11.07
N VAL A 53 4.25 -8.94 11.16
CA VAL A 53 2.83 -8.76 11.48
C VAL A 53 2.63 -8.65 13.00
N GLU A 54 3.25 -7.62 13.58
CA GLU A 54 3.28 -7.30 15.02
C GLU A 54 3.06 -5.80 15.24
N TYR A 55 2.25 -5.40 16.23
CA TYR A 55 1.97 -3.98 16.51
C TYR A 55 3.26 -3.20 16.82
N GLY A 56 4.16 -3.79 17.62
CA GLY A 56 5.44 -3.17 17.96
C GLY A 56 6.39 -3.01 16.77
N ALA A 57 6.44 -4.00 15.88
CA ALA A 57 7.24 -3.93 14.65
C ALA A 57 6.70 -2.87 13.69
N VAL A 58 5.38 -2.70 13.63
CA VAL A 58 4.75 -1.59 12.88
C VAL A 58 5.11 -0.24 13.48
N ASP A 59 5.06 -0.11 14.81
CA ASP A 59 5.41 1.14 15.51
C ASP A 59 6.87 1.55 15.21
N GLU A 60 7.80 0.59 15.33
CA GLU A 60 9.21 0.79 15.02
C GLU A 60 9.43 1.16 13.55
N ALA A 61 8.84 0.40 12.62
CA ALA A 61 8.98 0.66 11.20
C ALA A 61 8.48 2.06 10.80
N VAL A 62 7.31 2.47 11.29
CA VAL A 62 6.77 3.82 11.01
C VAL A 62 7.69 4.89 11.60
N ALA A 63 8.14 4.73 12.85
CA ALA A 63 9.03 5.70 13.47
C ALA A 63 10.35 5.85 12.70
N GLU A 64 10.97 4.74 12.29
CA GLU A 64 12.22 4.74 11.52
C GLU A 64 12.05 5.34 10.12
N ILE A 65 10.96 4.99 9.43
CA ILE A 65 10.65 5.53 8.10
C ILE A 65 10.51 7.04 8.18
N TRP A 66 9.65 7.56 9.04
CA TRP A 66 9.33 8.99 9.07
C TRP A 66 10.42 9.85 9.70
N LYS A 67 11.29 9.28 10.55
CA LYS A 67 12.51 9.97 11.03
C LYS A 67 13.42 10.39 9.88
N ARG A 68 13.39 9.68 8.75
CA ARG A 68 14.20 9.95 7.56
C ARG A 68 13.57 10.95 6.59
N GLN A 69 12.38 11.48 6.91
CA GLN A 69 11.65 12.43 6.09
C GLN A 69 11.49 11.95 4.63
N PRO A 70 10.85 10.79 4.41
CA PRO A 70 10.70 10.21 3.08
C PRO A 70 9.83 11.14 2.21
N TYR A 71 10.13 11.15 0.92
CA TYR A 71 9.36 11.88 -0.08
C TYR A 71 7.97 11.29 -0.29
N LEU A 72 7.87 9.96 -0.21
CA LEU A 72 6.63 9.18 -0.37
C LEU A 72 6.76 7.85 0.40
N VAL A 73 5.67 7.41 1.02
CA VAL A 73 5.57 6.12 1.72
C VAL A 73 4.36 5.35 1.20
N ILE A 74 4.59 4.14 0.70
CA ILE A 74 3.55 3.23 0.22
C ILE A 74 3.64 1.93 1.00
N HIS A 75 2.57 1.59 1.70
CA HIS A 75 2.46 0.32 2.42
C HIS A 75 1.63 -0.67 1.61
N VAL A 76 2.11 -1.91 1.51
CA VAL A 76 1.46 -2.98 0.75
C VAL A 76 1.10 -4.12 1.68
N GLY A 77 -0.15 -4.58 1.61
CA GLY A 77 -0.64 -5.73 2.37
C GLY A 77 -1.38 -6.72 1.48
N VAL A 78 -1.36 -8.00 1.83
CA VAL A 78 -2.16 -9.01 1.14
C VAL A 78 -3.60 -9.03 1.69
N SER A 79 -4.58 -9.16 0.81
CA SER A 79 -5.96 -9.46 1.16
C SER A 79 -6.41 -10.74 0.50
N GLY A 80 -6.74 -11.77 1.31
CA GLY A 80 -7.13 -13.09 0.81
C GLY A 80 -8.43 -13.11 -0.01
N VAL A 81 -9.22 -12.04 0.07
CA VAL A 81 -10.49 -11.89 -0.68
C VAL A 81 -10.37 -10.90 -1.83
N ALA A 82 -9.22 -10.24 -2.00
CA ALA A 82 -9.02 -9.28 -3.07
C ALA A 82 -8.99 -10.00 -4.43
N LYS A 83 -9.71 -9.42 -5.40
CA LYS A 83 -9.80 -9.94 -6.78
C LYS A 83 -9.00 -9.11 -7.78
N CYS A 84 -8.44 -8.00 -7.34
CA CYS A 84 -7.57 -7.07 -8.06
C CYS A 84 -6.73 -6.31 -7.02
N VAL A 85 -5.89 -5.39 -7.47
CA VAL A 85 -5.19 -4.47 -6.56
C VAL A 85 -6.17 -3.41 -6.07
N TYR A 86 -6.22 -3.15 -4.77
CA TYR A 86 -7.07 -2.11 -4.17
C TYR A 86 -6.22 -0.98 -3.62
N ILE A 87 -6.57 0.26 -3.96
CA ILE A 87 -5.89 1.45 -3.49
C ILE A 87 -6.77 2.11 -2.43
N GLU A 88 -6.27 2.19 -1.20
CA GLU A 88 -7.05 2.57 -0.03
C GLU A 88 -7.10 4.08 0.18
N LYS A 89 -8.30 4.66 0.21
CA LYS A 89 -8.52 6.10 0.41
C LYS A 89 -8.34 6.57 1.85
N LEU A 90 -8.50 5.66 2.81
CA LEU A 90 -8.60 6.01 4.22
C LEU A 90 -8.28 4.84 5.14
N ALA A 91 -7.97 5.18 6.39
CA ALA A 91 -7.85 4.24 7.50
C ALA A 91 -8.75 4.68 8.65
N TYR A 92 -9.41 3.71 9.30
CA TYR A 92 -10.25 3.97 10.47
C TYR A 92 -9.45 3.73 11.76
N ASN A 93 -9.63 4.62 12.73
CA ASN A 93 -9.08 4.47 14.06
C ASN A 93 -10.08 3.78 15.00
N HIS A 94 -10.41 2.53 14.72
CA HIS A 94 -11.28 1.74 15.58
C HIS A 94 -11.12 0.23 15.33
N LYS A 95 -11.56 -0.57 16.30
CA LYS A 95 -11.73 -2.03 16.20
C LYS A 95 -10.45 -2.85 15.99
N PHE A 96 -9.28 -2.31 16.30
CA PHE A 96 -8.02 -3.07 16.35
C PHE A 96 -7.99 -4.07 17.52
N ARG A 97 -8.84 -5.11 17.46
CA ARG A 97 -9.08 -6.08 18.54
C ARG A 97 -8.39 -7.42 18.32
N ARG A 98 -7.87 -7.64 17.11
CA ARG A 98 -7.21 -8.89 16.73
C ARG A 98 -5.80 -8.95 17.33
N ALA A 99 -5.44 -10.12 17.84
CA ALA A 99 -4.09 -10.40 18.30
C ALA A 99 -3.12 -10.43 17.10
N ASP A 100 -1.91 -9.94 17.32
CA ASP A 100 -0.82 -10.02 16.35
C ASP A 100 -0.05 -11.36 16.45
N ASN A 101 1.05 -11.50 15.69
CA ASN A 101 1.85 -12.74 15.70
C ASN A 101 2.53 -13.05 17.05
N CYS A 102 2.53 -12.11 18.00
CA CYS A 102 3.06 -12.30 19.36
C CYS A 102 1.95 -12.31 20.41
N ASP A 103 0.71 -12.58 20.01
CA ASP A 103 -0.50 -12.57 20.85
C ASP A 103 -0.80 -11.22 21.53
N LYS A 104 -0.21 -10.12 21.04
CA LYS A 104 -0.44 -8.77 21.57
C LYS A 104 -1.64 -8.12 20.91
N LYS A 105 -2.32 -7.24 21.66
CA LYS A 105 -3.48 -6.45 21.23
C LYS A 105 -3.35 -5.01 21.69
N LEU A 106 -3.97 -4.10 20.96
CA LEU A 106 -4.14 -2.72 21.43
C LEU A 106 -5.19 -2.68 22.53
N ALA A 107 -4.83 -2.12 23.69
CA ALA A 107 -5.67 -2.13 24.89
C ALA A 107 -7.08 -1.55 24.64
N ASN A 108 -7.16 -0.46 23.89
CA ASN A 108 -8.42 0.24 23.60
C ASN A 108 -8.96 -0.04 22.19
N GLY A 109 -8.32 -0.94 21.43
CA GLY A 109 -8.66 -1.20 20.02
C GLY A 109 -8.58 0.03 19.11
N THR A 110 -7.80 1.03 19.52
CA THR A 110 -7.54 2.32 18.85
C THR A 110 -6.05 2.62 18.93
N CYS A 111 -5.57 3.41 17.99
CA CYS A 111 -4.21 3.94 17.93
C CYS A 111 -4.18 5.36 18.51
N GLU A 112 -3.09 5.70 19.20
CA GLU A 112 -2.77 7.09 19.51
C GLU A 112 -2.28 7.80 18.24
N LEU A 113 -2.79 9.00 17.98
CA LEU A 113 -2.47 9.81 16.80
C LEU A 113 -1.89 11.15 17.25
N PRO A 114 -0.56 11.27 17.42
CA PRO A 114 0.09 12.50 17.88
C PRO A 114 -0.29 13.76 17.09
N ASN A 115 -0.53 13.65 15.78
CA ASN A 115 -0.76 14.82 14.92
C ASN A 115 -2.26 15.09 14.65
N ASN A 116 -3.12 14.08 14.81
CA ASN A 116 -4.56 14.18 14.53
C ASN A 116 -5.47 13.83 15.73
N GLY A 117 -4.89 13.64 16.93
CA GLY A 117 -5.60 13.48 18.19
C GLY A 117 -6.62 12.34 18.19
N HIS A 118 -7.90 12.67 18.41
CA HIS A 118 -9.00 11.70 18.48
C HIS A 118 -9.69 11.43 17.13
N ALA A 119 -9.01 11.65 16.02
CA ALA A 119 -9.57 11.36 14.70
C ALA A 119 -9.98 9.88 14.58
N ASN A 120 -11.25 9.65 14.25
CA ASN A 120 -11.80 8.31 14.01
C ASN A 120 -11.46 7.77 12.61
N VAL A 121 -11.02 8.64 11.71
CA VAL A 121 -10.67 8.30 10.32
C VAL A 121 -9.65 9.31 9.81
N LEU A 122 -8.62 8.84 9.13
CA LEU A 122 -7.71 9.66 8.34
C LEU A 122 -7.81 9.27 6.87
N LYS A 123 -7.71 10.26 5.98
CA LYS A 123 -7.79 10.08 4.53
C LYS A 123 -6.50 10.57 3.89
N THR A 124 -5.99 9.83 2.92
CA THR A 124 -4.91 10.34 2.07
C THR A 124 -5.40 11.55 1.28
N GLU A 125 -4.50 12.49 1.03
CA GLU A 125 -4.73 13.64 0.14
C GLU A 125 -4.33 13.32 -1.30
N LEU A 126 -3.72 12.16 -1.55
CA LEU A 126 -3.53 11.63 -2.90
C LEU A 126 -4.91 11.34 -3.52
N ASP A 127 -5.09 11.78 -4.77
CA ASP A 127 -6.27 11.49 -5.59
C ASP A 127 -6.21 10.03 -6.06
N VAL A 128 -6.72 9.15 -5.20
CA VAL A 128 -6.82 7.70 -5.45
C VAL A 128 -7.68 7.39 -6.68
N ASP A 129 -8.74 8.17 -6.95
CA ASP A 129 -9.58 7.90 -8.12
C ASP A 129 -8.80 8.17 -9.41
N LYS A 130 -8.03 9.26 -9.45
CA LYS A 130 -7.12 9.56 -10.57
C LYS A 130 -6.03 8.50 -10.74
N ILE A 131 -5.40 8.04 -9.64
CA ILE A 131 -4.40 6.96 -9.70
C ILE A 131 -5.02 5.72 -10.33
N VAL A 132 -6.18 5.29 -9.85
CA VAL A 132 -6.89 4.11 -10.37
C VAL A 132 -7.23 4.27 -11.85
N ALA A 133 -7.71 5.45 -12.26
CA ALA A 133 -8.05 5.72 -13.65
C ALA A 133 -6.82 5.59 -14.56
N VAL A 134 -5.74 6.31 -14.27
CA VAL A 134 -4.53 6.32 -15.09
C VAL A 134 -3.85 4.95 -15.11
N VAL A 135 -3.75 4.27 -13.96
CA VAL A 135 -3.14 2.94 -13.92
C VAL A 135 -3.96 1.97 -14.76
N ASN A 136 -5.29 1.97 -14.69
CA ASN A 136 -6.12 1.08 -15.51
C ASN A 136 -6.07 1.41 -17.00
N GLU A 137 -5.92 2.68 -17.39
CA GLU A 137 -5.72 3.09 -18.78
C GLU A 137 -4.38 2.56 -19.34
N ASN A 138 -3.31 2.64 -18.55
CA ASN A 138 -1.97 2.21 -18.94
C ASN A 138 -1.74 0.69 -18.80
N CYS A 139 -2.66 -0.01 -18.14
CA CYS A 139 -2.59 -1.45 -17.84
C CYS A 139 -3.74 -2.22 -18.51
N ALA A 140 -4.06 -1.90 -19.77
CA ALA A 140 -5.15 -2.57 -20.50
C ALA A 140 -4.96 -4.10 -20.62
N ASP A 141 -3.72 -4.58 -20.61
CA ASP A 141 -3.39 -6.02 -20.63
C ASP A 141 -3.49 -6.70 -19.24
N CYS A 142 -3.71 -5.91 -18.18
CA CYS A 142 -3.73 -6.36 -16.78
C CYS A 142 -5.17 -6.64 -16.30
N VAL A 143 -5.98 -7.26 -17.15
CA VAL A 143 -7.34 -7.66 -16.81
C VAL A 143 -7.29 -8.95 -16.00
N ALA A 144 -8.00 -9.00 -14.86
CA ALA A 144 -8.14 -10.25 -14.12
C ALA A 144 -8.90 -11.27 -15.01
N PRO A 145 -8.37 -12.47 -15.27
CA PRO A 145 -9.07 -13.44 -16.10
C PRO A 145 -10.42 -13.79 -15.46
N THR A 146 -11.53 -13.56 -16.17
CA THR A 146 -12.85 -14.01 -15.74
C THR A 146 -12.97 -15.52 -16.00
N GLN A 147 -12.88 -16.34 -14.96
CA GLN A 147 -13.21 -17.77 -15.05
C GLN A 147 -14.74 -17.99 -15.06
N GLN A 148 -15.49 -17.49 -16.04
CA GLN A 148 -16.90 -17.88 -16.26
C GLN A 148 -17.28 -17.86 -17.75
N PRO A 149 -18.13 -18.81 -18.20
CA PRO A 149 -18.56 -18.93 -19.60
C PRO A 149 -19.42 -17.74 -20.07
N PRO A 150 -19.48 -17.48 -21.39
CA PRO A 150 -20.06 -16.28 -21.97
C PRO A 150 -21.59 -16.38 -22.04
N HIS A 151 -22.28 -16.15 -20.92
CA HIS A 151 -23.75 -16.03 -20.92
C HIS A 151 -24.24 -14.98 -19.90
N ASN A 152 -23.64 -13.79 -19.89
CA ASN A 152 -24.28 -12.60 -19.32
C ASN A 152 -23.65 -11.31 -19.87
N ASP A 153 -24.37 -10.59 -20.73
CA ASP A 153 -23.94 -9.34 -21.39
C ASP A 153 -23.77 -8.13 -20.44
N ASN A 154 -23.70 -8.35 -19.12
CA ASN A 154 -23.57 -7.31 -18.09
C ASN A 154 -22.40 -7.52 -17.12
N LEU A 155 -21.42 -8.36 -17.44
CA LEU A 155 -20.25 -8.55 -16.57
C LEU A 155 -19.18 -7.48 -16.86
N LYS A 156 -19.11 -6.44 -16.04
CA LYS A 156 -17.98 -5.50 -16.02
C LYS A 156 -16.69 -6.29 -15.78
N THR A 157 -15.85 -6.37 -16.81
CA THR A 157 -14.46 -6.82 -16.73
C THR A 157 -13.78 -6.19 -15.52
N LEU A 158 -13.17 -7.01 -14.66
CA LEU A 158 -12.51 -6.51 -13.46
C LEU A 158 -11.16 -5.89 -13.85
N SER A 159 -11.02 -4.58 -13.64
CA SER A 159 -9.79 -3.83 -13.91
C SER A 159 -8.65 -4.23 -12.96
N ALA A 160 -7.41 -3.93 -13.34
CA ALA A 160 -6.21 -4.21 -12.55
C ALA A 160 -6.27 -3.61 -11.15
N THR A 161 -6.80 -2.39 -11.05
CA THR A 161 -6.88 -1.60 -9.82
C THR A 161 -8.29 -1.10 -9.55
N ARG A 162 -8.63 -0.91 -8.27
CA ARG A 162 -9.87 -0.29 -7.80
C ARG A 162 -9.62 0.56 -6.56
N ALA A 163 -10.36 1.65 -6.42
CA ALA A 163 -10.38 2.41 -5.17
C ALA A 163 -11.12 1.64 -4.07
N SER A 164 -10.63 1.72 -2.84
CA SER A 164 -11.24 1.12 -1.65
C SER A 164 -11.29 2.13 -0.51
N LYS A 165 -12.22 1.89 0.43
CA LYS A 165 -12.35 2.61 1.70
C LYS A 165 -12.31 1.62 2.87
N ASN A 166 -11.70 0.46 2.66
CA ASN A 166 -11.73 -0.65 3.60
C ASN A 166 -10.35 -1.31 3.68
N VAL A 167 -9.42 -0.61 4.32
CA VAL A 167 -8.08 -1.13 4.63
C VAL A 167 -8.09 -2.22 5.73
N GLY A 168 -9.26 -2.50 6.32
CA GLY A 168 -9.41 -3.42 7.45
C GLY A 168 -9.01 -2.82 8.80
N ASP A 169 -9.20 -3.62 9.85
CA ASP A 169 -9.03 -3.25 11.26
C ASP A 169 -7.96 -4.11 11.97
N PHE A 170 -6.96 -4.55 11.21
CA PHE A 170 -5.76 -5.22 11.72
C PHE A 170 -4.51 -4.42 11.31
N LEU A 171 -3.36 -5.07 11.08
CA LEU A 171 -2.10 -4.35 10.91
C LEU A 171 -1.98 -3.57 9.59
N CYS A 172 -2.71 -3.96 8.54
CA CYS A 172 -2.84 -3.16 7.32
C CYS A 172 -3.42 -1.78 7.63
N GLY A 173 -4.57 -1.75 8.32
CA GLY A 173 -5.20 -0.50 8.75
C GLY A 173 -4.34 0.26 9.77
N TYR A 174 -3.67 -0.46 10.68
CA TYR A 174 -2.83 0.13 11.72
C TYR A 174 -1.63 0.89 11.13
N ILE A 175 -0.82 0.24 10.28
CA ILE A 175 0.35 0.88 9.66
C ILE A 175 -0.09 2.06 8.78
N TYR A 176 -1.18 1.91 8.03
CA TYR A 176 -1.68 2.98 7.18
C TYR A 176 -2.12 4.20 8.00
N LEU A 177 -2.89 3.96 9.07
CA LEU A 177 -3.38 5.01 9.95
C LEU A 177 -2.23 5.79 10.58
N LYS A 178 -1.18 5.10 11.05
CA LYS A 178 -0.01 5.76 11.64
C LYS A 178 0.77 6.61 10.62
N SER A 179 0.97 6.12 9.41
CA SER A 179 1.65 6.92 8.37
C SER A 179 0.78 8.10 7.89
N LEU A 180 -0.54 7.93 7.79
CA LEU A 180 -1.46 9.04 7.53
C LEU A 180 -1.42 10.09 8.65
N ASP A 181 -1.18 9.69 9.89
CA ASP A 181 -1.00 10.64 10.98
C ASP A 181 0.28 11.46 10.80
N MET A 182 1.34 10.89 10.22
CA MET A 182 2.58 11.59 9.94
C MET A 182 2.46 12.55 8.76
N ASP A 183 1.98 12.09 7.61
CA ASP A 183 1.73 12.94 6.44
C ASP A 183 0.68 12.33 5.52
N ARG A 184 -0.44 13.06 5.34
CA ARG A 184 -1.58 12.64 4.52
C ARG A 184 -1.33 12.82 3.01
N LYS A 185 -0.41 13.69 2.62
CA LYS A 185 -0.03 13.94 1.22
C LYS A 185 0.98 12.94 0.69
N ARG A 186 1.69 12.25 1.59
CA ARG A 186 2.81 11.35 1.25
C ARG A 186 2.59 9.89 1.68
N SER A 187 1.38 9.53 2.09
CA SER A 187 1.06 8.17 2.55
C SER A 187 -0.05 7.52 1.72
N LEU A 188 0.19 6.28 1.31
CA LEU A 188 -0.80 5.43 0.65
C LEU A 188 -0.73 4.00 1.15
N PHE A 189 -1.86 3.30 1.12
CA PHE A 189 -1.92 1.86 1.32
C PHE A 189 -2.51 1.16 0.10
N VAL A 190 -1.91 0.02 -0.26
CA VAL A 190 -2.33 -0.81 -1.38
C VAL A 190 -2.55 -2.25 -0.89
N HIS A 191 -3.75 -2.78 -1.09
CA HIS A 191 -4.02 -4.20 -0.92
C HIS A 191 -3.77 -4.94 -2.23
N VAL A 192 -2.92 -5.96 -2.18
CA VAL A 192 -2.69 -6.89 -3.29
C VAL A 192 -3.45 -8.19 -3.07
N PRO A 193 -3.88 -8.85 -4.16
CA PRO A 193 -4.51 -10.16 -4.04
C PRO A 193 -3.45 -11.25 -3.81
N PRO A 194 -3.85 -12.50 -3.51
CA PRO A 194 -2.90 -13.60 -3.29
C PRO A 194 -2.02 -13.86 -4.52
N VAL A 195 -0.85 -14.47 -4.30
CA VAL A 195 0.08 -14.82 -5.37
C VAL A 195 -0.61 -15.72 -6.40
N ASP A 196 -0.38 -15.41 -7.68
CA ASP A 196 -0.95 -16.09 -8.85
C ASP A 196 -2.49 -16.09 -8.90
N ARG A 197 -3.13 -15.16 -8.18
CA ARG A 197 -4.59 -15.03 -8.12
C ARG A 197 -5.02 -13.56 -7.98
N PRO A 198 -5.38 -12.85 -9.05
CA PRO A 198 -5.28 -13.23 -10.47
C PRO A 198 -3.90 -12.92 -11.08
N PHE A 199 -2.99 -12.29 -10.33
CA PHE A 199 -1.73 -11.77 -10.85
C PHE A 199 -0.55 -12.52 -10.23
N SER A 200 0.50 -12.74 -11.02
CA SER A 200 1.79 -13.17 -10.49
C SER A 200 2.42 -12.06 -9.65
N SER A 201 3.42 -12.39 -8.84
CA SER A 201 4.18 -11.39 -8.07
C SER A 201 4.85 -10.35 -8.97
N VAL A 202 5.36 -10.79 -10.14
CA VAL A 202 5.92 -9.88 -11.16
C VAL A 202 4.86 -8.91 -11.66
N LYS A 203 3.68 -9.43 -12.04
CA LYS A 203 2.61 -8.58 -12.54
C LYS A 203 2.08 -7.62 -11.48
N THR A 204 2.00 -8.07 -10.24
CA THR A 204 1.64 -7.23 -9.10
C THR A 204 2.69 -6.13 -8.87
N SER A 205 3.99 -6.44 -9.01
CA SER A 205 5.07 -5.46 -8.92
C SER A 205 5.00 -4.41 -10.03
N GLU A 206 4.67 -4.78 -11.26
CA GLU A 206 4.44 -3.82 -12.36
C GLU A 206 3.29 -2.87 -12.04
N ILE A 207 2.16 -3.39 -11.52
CA ILE A 207 1.03 -2.56 -11.12
C ILE A 207 1.42 -1.60 -9.98
N LEU A 208 2.18 -2.09 -8.99
CA LEU A 208 2.71 -1.26 -7.91
C LEU A 208 3.62 -0.16 -8.45
N PHE A 209 4.51 -0.47 -9.39
CA PHE A 209 5.38 0.51 -10.02
C PHE A 209 4.58 1.65 -10.65
N SER A 210 3.56 1.33 -11.45
CA SER A 210 2.67 2.35 -12.06
C SER A 210 1.92 3.19 -11.00
N ILE A 211 1.53 2.59 -9.87
CA ILE A 211 0.93 3.33 -8.76
C ILE A 211 1.93 4.31 -8.15
N ILE A 212 3.19 3.90 -7.95
CA ILE A 212 4.25 4.74 -7.40
C ILE A 212 4.51 5.95 -8.30
N GLU A 213 4.61 5.76 -9.62
CA GLU A 213 4.77 6.86 -10.59
C GLU A 213 3.63 7.89 -10.48
N GLN A 214 2.38 7.42 -10.40
CA GLN A 214 1.23 8.33 -10.24
C GLN A 214 1.23 9.06 -8.88
N CYS A 215 1.73 8.42 -7.82
CA CYS A 215 1.90 9.08 -6.53
C CYS A 215 2.99 10.16 -6.60
N ILE A 216 4.14 9.87 -7.24
CA ILE A 216 5.22 10.85 -7.44
C ILE A 216 4.69 12.08 -8.16
N GLN A 217 3.94 11.90 -9.26
CA GLN A 217 3.34 12.99 -10.01
C GLN A 217 2.50 13.93 -9.13
N GLN A 218 1.71 13.36 -8.21
CA GLN A 218 0.87 14.15 -7.32
C GLN A 218 1.65 14.81 -6.19
N VAL A 219 2.63 14.11 -5.60
CA VAL A 219 3.48 14.67 -4.54
C VAL A 219 4.31 15.84 -5.08
N VAL A 220 4.86 15.73 -6.30
CA VAL A 220 5.54 16.86 -6.97
C VAL A 220 4.62 18.07 -7.09
N ALA A 221 3.35 17.85 -7.46
CA ALA A 221 2.36 18.92 -7.57
C ALA A 221 1.98 19.54 -6.23
N PHE A 222 2.11 18.83 -5.10
CA PHE A 222 1.91 19.41 -3.76
C PHE A 222 3.08 20.27 -3.29
N ASP A 223 4.28 19.99 -3.79
CA ASP A 223 5.52 20.68 -3.45
C ASP A 223 5.84 21.85 -4.40
N SER A 224 5.03 22.04 -5.45
CA SER A 224 5.13 23.14 -6.42
C SER A 224 4.28 24.34 -5.99
#